data_AF-A0A5N5TFX0-F1
#
_entry.id   AF-A0A5N5TFX0-F1
#
_cell.length_a   1.000
_cell.length_b   1.000
_cell.length_c   1.000
_cell.angle_alpha   90.00
_cell.angle_beta   90.00
_cell.angle_gamma   90.00
#
_symmetry.space_group_name_H-M   'P 1'
#
loop_
_entity.id
_entity.type
_entity.pdbx_description
1 polymer ?
#
loop_
_entity_poly.entity_id
_entity_poly.type
_entity_poly.pdbx_seq_one_letter_code
_entity_poly.pdbx_strand_id
1 'polypeptide(L)'
;MAWEVICADDEETKQLGNDEAITSLCEVIKLALLEPTEKLNVKTIPKVRSCLSYGYTCLSLGSCLFIFDENSCLIANVSLENEIDILICLPGAQFLLIGDASGKIHCFHFETKQIILS
;
A
#
# COMPACT_ATOMS: atom_id res chain seq x y z
N MET A 1 1.08 14.87 3.97
CA MET A 1 -0.03 14.81 3.00
C MET A 1 -0.92 13.67 3.41
N ALA A 2 -2.23 13.90 3.56
CA ALA A 2 -3.17 12.84 3.93
C ALA A 2 -3.77 12.21 2.66
N TRP A 3 -4.11 10.92 2.77
CA TRP A 3 -4.71 10.13 1.70
C TRP A 3 -5.97 9.46 2.25
N GLU A 4 -7.01 9.46 1.43
CA GLU A 4 -8.22 8.69 1.66
C GLU A 4 -8.12 7.35 0.93
N VAL A 5 -8.60 6.29 1.57
CA VAL A 5 -8.64 4.94 1.00
C VAL A 5 -10.10 4.58 0.75
N ILE A 6 -10.47 4.52 -0.52
CA ILE A 6 -11.82 4.20 -0.98
C ILE A 6 -11.80 2.77 -1.49
N CYS A 7 -12.58 1.88 -0.88
CA CYS A 7 -12.74 0.51 -1.36
C CYS A 7 -13.95 0.47 -2.30
N ALA A 8 -13.75 0.06 -3.55
CA ALA A 8 -14.86 -0.20 -4.45
C ALA A 8 -15.55 -1.52 -4.04
N ASP A 9 -16.88 -1.53 -4.04
CA ASP A 9 -17.66 -2.74 -3.79
C ASP A 9 -17.55 -3.70 -5.01
N ASP A 10 -17.72 -4.99 -4.76
CA ASP A 10 -17.50 -6.11 -5.70
C ASP A 10 -18.24 -5.99 -7.05
N GLU A 11 -19.25 -5.13 -7.16
CA GLU A 11 -20.06 -4.94 -8.37
C GLU A 11 -19.45 -3.94 -9.38
N GLU A 12 -18.51 -3.08 -8.96
CA GLU A 12 -17.91 -2.05 -9.84
C GLU A 12 -16.69 -2.53 -10.64
N THR A 13 -16.15 -3.72 -10.33
CA THR A 13 -14.98 -4.31 -11.01
C THR A 13 -15.33 -5.24 -12.16
N LYS A 14 -16.61 -5.40 -12.51
CA LYS A 14 -17.05 -6.22 -13.65
C LYS A 14 -16.41 -5.68 -14.92
N GLN A 15 -15.50 -6.48 -15.50
CA GLN A 15 -14.94 -6.23 -16.82
C GLN A 15 -16.10 -6.03 -17.80
N LEU A 16 -16.19 -4.84 -18.39
CA LEU A 16 -17.06 -4.57 -19.53
C LEU A 16 -16.69 -5.59 -20.61
N GLY A 17 -17.56 -6.58 -20.82
CA GLY A 17 -17.37 -7.63 -21.80
C GLY A 17 -17.13 -7.04 -23.17
N ASN A 18 -15.88 -7.07 -23.62
CA ASN A 18 -15.54 -6.90 -25.02
C ASN A 18 -15.33 -8.29 -25.61
N ASP A 19 -16.04 -8.57 -26.70
CA ASP A 19 -16.12 -9.83 -27.47
C ASP A 19 -14.78 -10.29 -28.11
N GLU A 20 -13.64 -9.76 -27.68
CA GLU A 20 -12.31 -10.27 -28.03
C GLU A 20 -11.57 -10.60 -26.74
N ALA A 21 -11.64 -11.88 -26.35
CA ALA A 21 -11.14 -12.41 -25.10
C ALA A 21 -9.61 -12.26 -24.97
N ILE A 22 -9.16 -11.09 -24.51
CA ILE A 22 -7.95 -10.98 -23.71
C ILE A 22 -8.30 -11.65 -22.39
N THR A 23 -8.00 -12.93 -22.26
CA THR A 23 -8.09 -13.64 -20.98
C THR A 23 -7.11 -12.97 -20.03
N SER A 24 -7.63 -12.10 -19.16
CA SER A 24 -6.84 -11.53 -18.08
C SER A 24 -6.27 -12.68 -17.26
N LEU A 25 -4.94 -12.72 -17.09
CA LEU A 25 -4.28 -13.75 -16.28
C LEU A 25 -4.71 -13.68 -14.80
N CYS A 26 -5.30 -12.56 -14.39
CA CYS A 26 -5.79 -12.33 -13.05
C CYS A 26 -7.23 -11.80 -13.08
N GLU A 27 -8.08 -12.37 -12.25
CA GLU A 27 -9.37 -11.77 -11.90
C GLU A 27 -9.13 -10.67 -10.87
N VAL A 28 -9.61 -9.46 -11.15
CA VAL A 28 -9.56 -8.35 -10.20
C VAL A 28 -10.82 -8.42 -9.35
N ILE A 29 -10.71 -9.03 -8.18
CA ILE A 29 -11.84 -9.22 -7.27
C ILE A 29 -12.18 -7.90 -6.58
N LYS A 30 -11.17 -7.14 -6.12
CA LYS A 30 -11.38 -5.91 -5.34
C LYS A 30 -10.31 -4.86 -5.59
N LEU A 31 -10.74 -3.59 -5.63
CA LEU A 31 -9.87 -2.44 -5.83
C LEU A 31 -9.90 -1.52 -4.59
N ALA A 32 -8.72 -1.11 -4.16
CA ALA A 32 -8.55 -0.01 -3.22
C ALA A 32 -7.99 1.20 -3.99
N LEU A 33 -8.76 2.28 -4.02
CA LEU A 33 -8.37 3.56 -4.58
C LEU A 33 -7.76 4.42 -3.47
N LEU A 34 -6.58 5.00 -3.73
CA LEU A 34 -5.96 5.98 -2.86
C LEU A 34 -6.08 7.36 -3.52
N GLU A 35 -6.85 8.24 -2.89
CA GLU A 35 -7.05 9.61 -3.36
C GLU A 35 -6.39 10.60 -2.38
N PRO A 36 -5.60 11.57 -2.85
CA PRO A 36 -5.03 12.58 -1.98
C PRO A 36 -6.15 13.53 -1.51
N THR A 37 -6.19 13.85 -0.22
CA THR A 37 -7.24 14.74 0.34
C THR A 37 -7.14 16.17 -0.16
N GLU A 38 -5.98 16.54 -0.71
CA GLU A 38 -5.70 17.84 -1.31
C GLU A 38 -5.18 17.66 -2.73
N LYS A 39 -5.41 18.64 -3.59
CA LYS A 39 -4.95 18.60 -4.97
C LYS A 39 -3.43 18.48 -5.01
N LEU A 40 -2.93 17.40 -5.61
CA LEU A 40 -1.49 17.20 -5.79
C LEU A 40 -0.90 18.33 -6.62
N ASN A 41 0.18 18.91 -6.11
CA ASN A 41 1.05 19.74 -6.92
C ASN A 41 1.88 18.82 -7.81
N VAL A 42 1.76 18.97 -9.14
CA VAL A 42 2.45 18.14 -10.15
C VAL A 42 3.99 18.17 -9.96
N LYS A 43 4.52 19.19 -9.29
CA LYS A 43 5.95 19.29 -8.94
C LYS A 43 6.38 18.37 -7.78
N THR A 44 5.44 17.79 -7.03
CA THR A 44 5.68 16.96 -5.84
C THR A 44 4.86 15.69 -5.93
N ILE A 45 5.15 14.86 -6.92
CA ILE A 45 4.59 13.51 -7.01
C ILE A 45 5.21 12.68 -5.88
N PRO A 46 4.43 12.06 -5.00
CA PRO A 46 4.95 11.24 -3.93
C PRO A 46 5.75 10.06 -4.50
N LYS A 47 6.87 9.72 -3.86
CA LYS A 47 7.52 8.45 -4.14
C LYS A 47 6.58 7.30 -3.78
N VAL A 48 6.47 6.35 -4.69
CA VAL A 48 5.72 5.13 -4.48
C VAL A 48 6.69 3.98 -4.26
N ARG A 49 6.49 3.20 -3.20
CA ARG A 49 7.16 1.91 -3.00
C ARG A 49 6.12 0.86 -2.65
N SER A 50 6.38 -0.38 -3.03
CA SER A 50 5.55 -1.49 -2.61
C SER A 50 6.40 -2.73 -2.36
N CYS A 51 5.94 -3.54 -1.40
CA CYS A 51 6.37 -4.94 -1.29
C CYS A 51 5.18 -5.82 -0.99
N LEU A 52 5.31 -7.08 -1.36
CA LEU A 52 4.35 -8.13 -1.06
C LEU A 52 4.97 -9.06 -0.03
N SER A 53 4.15 -9.47 0.93
CA SER A 53 4.44 -10.54 1.87
C SER A 53 3.28 -11.54 1.84
N TYR A 54 3.48 -12.75 2.35
CA TYR A 54 2.41 -13.75 2.40
C TYR A 54 1.21 -13.20 3.18
N GLY A 55 0.10 -12.93 2.47
CA GLY A 55 -1.13 -12.37 3.04
C GLY A 55 -1.18 -10.83 3.16
N TYR A 56 -0.14 -10.09 2.76
CA TYR A 56 -0.10 -8.63 2.89
C TYR A 56 0.45 -7.89 1.68
N THR A 57 -0.19 -6.78 1.33
CA THR A 57 0.32 -5.79 0.38
C THR A 57 0.73 -4.54 1.14
N CYS A 58 1.99 -4.14 1.03
CA CYS A 58 2.50 -2.92 1.62
C CYS A 58 2.71 -1.89 0.51
N LEU A 59 2.17 -0.69 0.68
CA LEU A 59 2.29 0.42 -0.26
C LEU A 59 2.69 1.68 0.52
N SER A 60 3.76 2.36 0.11
CA SER A 60 4.06 3.70 0.59
C SER A 60 3.77 4.76 -0.47
N LEU A 61 3.26 5.90 -0.01
CA LEU A 61 3.07 7.13 -0.79
C LEU A 61 3.71 8.30 -0.01
N GLY A 62 4.92 8.71 -0.41
CA GLY A 62 5.69 9.70 0.34
C GLY A 62 6.08 9.15 1.72
N SER A 63 5.63 9.79 2.80
CA SER A 63 5.88 9.36 4.18
C SER A 63 4.78 8.47 4.77
N CYS A 64 3.71 8.20 4.03
CA CYS A 64 2.62 7.35 4.47
C CYS A 64 2.83 5.90 4.01
N LEU A 65 2.53 4.94 4.88
CA LEU A 65 2.55 3.51 4.64
C LEU A 65 1.14 2.95 4.85
N PHE A 66 0.64 2.26 3.84
CA PHE A 66 -0.63 1.56 3.82
C PHE A 66 -0.35 0.05 3.77
N ILE A 67 -1.06 -0.70 4.61
CA ILE A 67 -0.96 -2.15 4.65
C ILE A 67 -2.35 -2.72 4.43
N PHE A 68 -2.43 -3.57 3.42
CA PHE A 68 -3.63 -4.30 3.05
C PHE A 68 -3.44 -5.77 3.34
N ASP A 69 -4.51 -6.44 3.77
CA ASP A 69 -4.54 -7.90 3.86
C ASP A 69 -4.81 -8.55 2.48
N GLU A 70 -4.93 -9.87 2.48
CA GLU A 70 -5.25 -10.69 1.29
C GLU A 70 -6.61 -10.38 0.67
N ASN A 71 -7.51 -9.72 1.40
CA ASN A 71 -8.84 -9.30 0.93
C ASN A 71 -8.86 -7.83 0.48
N SER A 72 -7.69 -7.26 0.21
CA SER A 72 -7.51 -5.85 -0.15
C SER A 72 -8.11 -4.88 0.89
N CYS A 73 -8.25 -5.31 2.15
CA CYS A 73 -8.76 -4.45 3.23
C CYS A 73 -7.59 -3.71 3.88
N LEU A 74 -7.72 -2.39 4.07
CA LEU A 74 -6.74 -1.60 4.80
C LEU A 74 -6.73 -2.00 6.28
N ILE A 75 -5.62 -2.56 6.75
CA ILE A 75 -5.46 -3.01 8.14
C ILE A 75 -4.59 -2.08 8.98
N ALA A 76 -3.73 -1.28 8.36
CA ALA A 76 -2.91 -0.27 9.03
C ALA A 76 -2.57 0.89 8.07
N ASN A 77 -2.54 2.09 8.64
CA ASN A 77 -2.05 3.31 8.00
C ASN A 77 -1.08 3.99 8.98
N VAL A 78 0.19 4.07 8.60
CA VAL A 78 1.27 4.63 9.42
C VAL A 78 1.90 5.79 8.68
N SER A 79 2.12 6.91 9.38
CA SER A 79 2.84 8.06 8.80
C SER A 79 4.16 8.25 9.52
N LEU A 80 5.24 8.39 8.75
CA LEU A 80 6.56 8.75 9.23
C LEU A 80 6.81 10.25 9.06
N GLU A 81 7.82 10.75 9.76
CA GLU A 81 8.29 12.13 9.63
C GLU A 81 8.93 12.39 8.26
N ASN A 82 9.65 11.40 7.73
CA ASN A 82 10.39 11.49 6.47
C ASN A 82 9.78 10.59 5.39
N GLU A 83 10.08 10.89 4.12
CA GLU A 83 9.68 10.03 3.01
C GLU A 83 10.23 8.61 3.16
N ILE A 84 9.43 7.62 2.75
CA ILE A 84 9.82 6.22 2.73
C ILE A 84 10.54 5.93 1.40
N ASP A 85 11.79 5.53 1.49
CA ASP A 85 12.62 5.18 0.32
C ASP A 85 12.65 3.67 0.07
N ILE A 86 12.53 2.85 1.11
CA ILE A 86 12.70 1.39 1.05
C ILE A 86 11.61 0.67 1.85
N LEU A 87 11.05 -0.39 1.27
CA LEU A 87 10.19 -1.37 1.94
C LEU A 87 10.75 -2.77 1.71
N ILE A 88 11.05 -3.50 2.79
CA ILE A 88 11.55 -4.88 2.72
C ILE A 88 10.71 -5.75 3.66
N CYS A 89 9.89 -6.59 3.05
CA CYS A 89 9.14 -7.62 3.74
C CYS A 89 10.11 -8.75 4.17
N LEU A 90 10.23 -9.03 5.48
CA LEU A 90 11.12 -10.07 5.99
C LEU A 90 10.54 -11.49 5.78
N PRO A 91 11.39 -12.52 5.60
CA PRO A 91 10.93 -13.90 5.51
C PRO A 91 10.06 -14.30 6.71
N GLY A 92 8.97 -15.01 6.45
CA GLY A 92 8.02 -15.43 7.49
C GLY A 92 6.87 -14.45 7.77
N ALA A 93 6.79 -13.33 7.02
CA ALA A 93 5.66 -12.40 7.03
C ALA A 93 5.32 -11.76 8.39
N GLN A 94 6.25 -11.74 9.34
CA GLN A 94 6.04 -11.13 10.65
C GLN A 94 6.37 -9.64 10.68
N PHE A 95 7.39 -9.24 9.90
CA PHE A 95 7.95 -7.89 9.98
C PHE A 95 8.17 -7.27 8.61
N LEU A 96 8.04 -5.94 8.58
CA LEU A 96 8.37 -5.07 7.46
C LEU A 96 9.45 -4.08 7.92
N LEU A 97 10.58 -4.07 7.22
CA LEU A 97 11.59 -3.03 7.38
C LEU A 97 11.28 -1.85 6.47
N ILE A 98 11.37 -0.65 7.03
CA ILE A 98 11.05 0.61 6.35
C ILE A 98 12.28 1.50 6.45
N GLY A 99 12.92 1.81 5.32
CA GLY A 99 13.99 2.80 5.27
C GLY A 99 13.43 4.16 4.89
N ASP A 100 13.69 5.19 5.69
CA ASP A 100 13.28 6.56 5.39
C ASP A 100 14.43 7.42 4.81
N ALA A 101 14.07 8.58 4.27
CA ALA A 101 14.99 9.51 3.62
C ALA A 101 16.00 10.16 4.59
N SER A 102 15.81 10.02 5.90
CA SER A 102 16.80 10.44 6.91
C SER A 102 17.87 9.38 7.15
N GLY A 103 17.72 8.18 6.58
CA GLY A 103 18.60 7.03 6.77
C GLY A 103 18.23 6.17 7.99
N LYS A 104 17.06 6.41 8.63
CA LYS A 104 16.57 5.56 9.71
C LYS A 104 15.90 4.30 9.16
N ILE A 105 15.98 3.23 9.94
CA ILE A 105 15.31 1.96 9.66
C ILE A 105 14.26 1.72 10.73
N HIS A 106 13.00 1.65 10.31
CA HIS A 106 11.88 1.31 11.17
C HIS A 106 11.50 -0.16 10.97
N CYS A 107 11.02 -0.81 12.03
CA CYS A 107 10.50 -2.17 11.96
C CYS A 107 9.02 -2.18 12.32
N PHE A 108 8.16 -2.52 11.36
CA PHE A 108 6.73 -2.69 11.55
C PHE A 108 6.39 -4.17 11.77
N HIS A 109 5.61 -4.46 12.79
CA HIS A 109 5.13 -5.81 13.11
C HIS A 109 3.69 -5.98 12.62
N PHE A 110 3.45 -6.95 11.72
CA PHE A 110 2.16 -7.13 11.07
C PHE A 110 1.03 -7.49 12.03
N GLU A 111 1.30 -8.36 13.01
CA GLU A 111 0.27 -8.84 13.93
C GLU A 111 -0.21 -7.74 14.89
N THR A 112 0.72 -7.01 15.51
CA THR A 112 0.36 -5.91 16.43
C THR A 112 0.03 -4.61 15.72
N LYS A 113 0.31 -4.52 14.42
CA LYS A 113 0.08 -3.34 13.57
C LYS A 113 0.81 -2.09 14.05
N GLN A 114 2.02 -2.27 14.59
CA GLN A 114 2.80 -1.20 15.22
C GLN A 114 4.24 -1.18 14.73
N ILE A 115 4.83 0.02 14.72
CA ILE A 115 6.28 0.17 14.63
C ILE A 115 6.88 -0.13 16.00
N ILE A 116 7.78 -1.11 16.05
CA ILE A 116 8.42 -1.59 17.28
C ILE A 116 9.88 -1.13 17.42
N LEU A 117 10.46 -0.56 16.36
CA LEU A 117 11.81 0.00 16.33
C LEU A 117 11.88 1.14 15.31
N SER A 118 12.62 2.21 15.63
CA SER A 118 12.75 3.46 14.86
C SER A 118 14.10 4.15 15.11
#